data_AF-A0A365XUN5-F1
#
_entry.id   AF-A0A365XUN5-F1
#
_cell.length_a   1.000
_cell.length_b   1.000
_cell.length_c   1.000
_cell.angle_alpha   90.00
_cell.angle_beta   90.00
_cell.angle_gamma   90.00
#
_symmetry.space_group_name_H-M   'P 1'
#
loop_
_entity.id
_entity.type
_entity.pdbx_description
1 polymer ?
#
loop_
_entity_poly.entity_id
_entity_poly.type
_entity_poly.pdbx_seq_one_letter_code
_entity_poly.pdbx_strand_id
1 'polypeptide(L)'
;MLNKFFLFLCCLFLCLSISCRKEHPAQDNNTGPVPASVLDRIKAAGFSIKGVQRIDSGYLVEQDILLYERDLNPASVSLKIAEVEQYRAAQLVTGLPRTLTVRTVGLNPPFVTAVRQAVDNYNALDLDLKFMYVTTTTANITVQGSCISTGQLGLSGLPSNGSPYPTITISTCSPQLGNNVNFIRHVVEHEIGHAIGLRHTDWLNPTYSCPTGVVEGSGPIYIPGTPTGPDSGSYMLTCYGLSTAGDTTGSFNANDRIALEYLYRIPHATPCYSPPVAISRDANNMSVFVLGPASNLMHKSWNSSGRWSHWQLLGPISSLPAAVSRMPGFMDVFAKGPSNNLLHISWTSLKGWGTWEDLGGNIADAPVVNSRTSGVISVFVRSASNTLVARTWTSTGGWSAWEDLGGNLTSQPAVASRDANNLHVFAQTTGNNLTHISWSTSGGWSVWNNLGGNIAGAPAVNSRAPQLLNVFAKSTTNSLVTLDWQGSTGWGAWSDLGGSLSSDPVVVARDANNLQVFARDNNALVSFSWTSTTGWSSSVNLGGPINAIPAATSRAPNYIDAFAVNGTVITSTYWISTSGWSVWGNI
;
A
#
# COMPACT_ATOMS: atom_id res chain seq x y z
N MET A 1 -67.30 -43.97 -22.93
CA MET A 1 -68.17 -43.29 -21.96
C MET A 1 -67.36 -42.16 -21.34
N LEU A 2 -67.89 -40.92 -21.40
CA LEU A 2 -67.38 -39.66 -20.82
C LEU A 2 -65.85 -39.41 -20.86
N ASN A 3 -65.37 -38.63 -21.84
CA ASN A 3 -64.02 -38.04 -21.82
C ASN A 3 -63.88 -36.82 -22.76
N LYS A 4 -63.47 -35.67 -22.17
CA LYS A 4 -62.47 -34.64 -22.59
C LYS A 4 -62.45 -34.03 -24.02
N PHE A 5 -62.50 -32.67 -24.07
CA PHE A 5 -61.57 -31.67 -24.71
C PHE A 5 -62.35 -30.39 -25.16
N PHE A 6 -62.29 -29.22 -24.49
CA PHE A 6 -61.31 -28.08 -24.57
C PHE A 6 -61.06 -27.56 -26.02
N LEU A 7 -61.02 -26.25 -26.40
CA LEU A 7 -61.20 -24.94 -25.72
C LEU A 7 -61.04 -23.79 -26.76
N PHE A 8 -61.78 -22.69 -26.55
CA PHE A 8 -61.53 -21.24 -26.83
C PHE A 8 -61.06 -20.70 -28.19
N LEU A 9 -61.87 -19.78 -28.77
CA LEU A 9 -61.47 -18.81 -29.79
C LEU A 9 -62.27 -17.49 -29.69
N CYS A 10 -61.54 -16.37 -29.81
CA CYS A 10 -61.91 -15.02 -30.31
C CYS A 10 -62.94 -14.11 -29.61
N CYS A 11 -62.47 -12.92 -29.20
CA CYS A 11 -63.07 -11.57 -29.29
C CYS A 11 -62.18 -10.62 -28.45
N LEU A 12 -61.90 -9.34 -28.71
CA LEU A 12 -62.28 -8.30 -29.66
C LEU A 12 -61.38 -7.09 -29.29
N PHE A 13 -60.96 -6.23 -30.24
CA PHE A 13 -61.02 -4.75 -30.15
C PHE A 13 -60.08 -4.08 -31.17
N LEU A 14 -60.68 -3.40 -32.15
CA LEU A 14 -60.07 -2.58 -33.18
C LEU A 14 -60.18 -1.11 -32.75
N CYS A 15 -59.04 -0.42 -32.58
CA CYS A 15 -58.97 1.01 -32.26
C CYS A 15 -58.81 1.84 -33.54
N LEU A 16 -59.59 2.92 -33.69
CA LEU A 16 -59.50 3.88 -34.79
C LEU A 16 -58.74 5.15 -34.34
N SER A 17 -57.60 5.34 -35.01
CA SER A 17 -56.89 6.56 -35.45
C SER A 17 -57.26 7.95 -34.89
N ILE A 18 -56.27 8.56 -34.21
CA ILE A 18 -56.02 10.01 -34.24
C ILE A 18 -54.63 10.23 -34.84
N SER A 19 -54.57 11.10 -35.85
CA SER A 19 -53.38 11.49 -36.60
C SER A 19 -52.55 12.51 -35.81
N CYS A 20 -51.34 12.13 -35.41
CA CYS A 20 -50.27 13.07 -35.07
C CYS A 20 -49.10 12.81 -36.01
N ARG A 21 -48.75 13.81 -36.83
CA ARG A 21 -47.49 13.83 -37.58
C ARG A 21 -46.34 13.63 -36.60
N LYS A 22 -45.55 12.56 -36.79
CA LYS A 22 -44.24 12.41 -36.15
C LYS A 22 -43.32 13.42 -36.82
N GLU A 23 -43.11 14.56 -36.18
CA GLU A 23 -41.93 15.37 -36.48
C GLU A 23 -40.70 14.52 -36.12
N HIS A 24 -39.83 14.34 -37.11
CA HIS A 24 -38.46 13.93 -36.86
C HIS A 24 -37.88 14.92 -35.83
N PRO A 25 -37.34 14.47 -34.69
CA PRO A 25 -36.39 15.31 -33.98
C PRO A 25 -35.25 15.55 -34.97
N ALA A 26 -35.03 16.82 -35.31
CA ALA A 26 -33.84 17.24 -36.01
C ALA A 26 -32.63 16.64 -35.29
N GLN A 27 -31.64 16.14 -36.05
CA GLN A 27 -30.31 15.92 -35.51
C GLN A 27 -29.84 17.25 -34.91
N ASP A 28 -29.81 17.32 -33.58
CA ASP A 28 -29.22 18.44 -32.88
C ASP A 28 -27.71 18.35 -33.08
N ASN A 29 -27.19 19.23 -33.94
CA ASN A 29 -25.76 19.40 -34.14
C ASN A 29 -25.17 19.94 -32.83
N ASN A 30 -24.57 19.06 -32.05
CA ASN A 30 -23.86 19.30 -30.78
C ASN A 30 -22.93 20.53 -30.81
N THR A 31 -23.46 21.72 -30.52
CA THR A 31 -22.70 22.98 -30.48
C THR A 31 -23.23 24.00 -29.45
N GLY A 32 -24.04 23.56 -28.47
CA GLY A 32 -24.49 24.42 -27.37
C GLY A 32 -23.41 24.65 -26.30
N PRO A 33 -23.38 25.82 -25.62
CA PRO A 33 -22.46 26.07 -24.50
C PRO A 33 -22.72 25.09 -23.34
N VAL A 34 -21.65 24.61 -22.70
CA VAL A 34 -21.74 23.68 -21.56
C VAL A 34 -22.42 24.37 -20.37
N PRO A 35 -23.49 23.80 -19.78
CA PRO A 35 -24.19 24.43 -18.66
C PRO A 35 -23.28 24.66 -17.45
N ALA A 36 -23.47 25.78 -16.73
CA ALA A 36 -22.67 26.12 -15.55
C ALA A 36 -22.69 25.02 -14.46
N SER A 37 -23.84 24.37 -14.26
CA SER A 37 -23.99 23.26 -13.32
C SER A 37 -23.15 22.02 -13.67
N VAL A 38 -22.86 21.81 -14.96
CA VAL A 38 -21.96 20.75 -15.42
C VAL A 38 -20.51 21.17 -15.18
N LEU A 39 -20.14 22.43 -15.48
CA LEU A 39 -18.80 22.95 -15.22
C LEU A 39 -18.44 22.88 -13.72
N ASP A 40 -19.38 23.17 -12.82
CA ASP A 40 -19.18 23.04 -11.37
C ASP A 40 -18.89 21.59 -10.96
N ARG A 41 -19.56 20.62 -11.58
CA ARG A 41 -19.35 19.19 -11.30
C ARG A 41 -18.07 18.65 -11.92
N ILE A 42 -17.68 19.13 -13.11
CA ILE A 42 -16.37 18.87 -13.72
C ILE A 42 -15.26 19.35 -12.78
N LYS A 43 -15.39 20.58 -12.27
CA LYS A 43 -14.46 21.14 -11.29
C LYS A 43 -14.41 20.33 -9.99
N ALA A 44 -15.57 19.91 -9.48
CA ALA A 44 -15.68 19.09 -8.27
C ALA A 44 -15.11 17.68 -8.44
N ALA A 45 -15.18 17.12 -9.65
CA ALA A 45 -14.52 15.86 -10.02
C ALA A 45 -13.01 16.02 -10.23
N GLY A 46 -12.49 17.25 -10.09
CA GLY A 46 -11.06 17.55 -10.13
C GLY A 46 -10.50 17.84 -11.52
N PHE A 47 -11.34 18.27 -12.47
CA PHE A 47 -10.92 18.61 -13.83
C PHE A 47 -11.02 20.11 -14.13
N SER A 48 -10.23 20.58 -15.09
CA SER A 48 -10.25 21.97 -15.51
C SER A 48 -11.53 22.29 -16.28
N ILE A 49 -12.11 23.45 -15.99
CA ILE A 49 -13.30 23.96 -16.71
C ILE A 49 -12.92 24.83 -17.92
N LYS A 50 -11.62 25.10 -18.11
CA LYS A 50 -11.16 25.92 -19.24
C LYS A 50 -11.11 25.07 -20.52
N GLY A 51 -11.70 25.59 -21.59
CA GLY A 51 -11.67 24.92 -22.90
C GLY A 51 -12.53 23.66 -22.99
N VAL A 52 -13.45 23.43 -22.04
CA VAL A 52 -14.36 22.27 -22.08
C VAL A 52 -15.25 22.34 -23.31
N GLN A 53 -15.30 21.23 -24.05
CA GLN A 53 -16.15 21.09 -25.23
C GLN A 53 -17.14 19.96 -25.03
N ARG A 54 -18.38 20.15 -25.49
CA ARG A 54 -19.35 19.06 -25.54
C ARG A 54 -19.09 18.24 -26.80
N ILE A 55 -18.78 16.95 -26.63
CA ILE A 55 -18.56 16.02 -27.74
C ILE A 55 -19.51 14.84 -27.54
N ASP A 56 -20.36 14.60 -28.54
CA ASP A 56 -21.43 13.59 -28.50
C ASP A 56 -22.30 13.70 -27.23
N SER A 57 -22.27 12.67 -26.38
CA SER A 57 -22.98 12.60 -25.10
C SER A 57 -22.11 12.93 -23.89
N GLY A 58 -20.86 13.34 -24.11
CA GLY A 58 -19.87 13.62 -23.07
C GLY A 58 -19.29 15.03 -23.14
N TYR A 59 -18.29 15.26 -22.30
CA TYR A 59 -17.58 16.52 -22.13
C TYR A 59 -16.09 16.26 -22.25
N LEU A 60 -15.48 16.78 -23.30
CA LEU A 60 -14.05 16.81 -23.48
C LEU A 60 -13.45 17.86 -22.54
N VAL A 61 -12.51 17.43 -21.73
CA VAL A 61 -11.74 18.27 -20.81
C VAL A 61 -10.25 18.05 -21.07
N GLU A 62 -9.45 19.07 -20.77
CA GLU A 62 -7.97 18.93 -20.71
C GLU A 62 -7.32 18.47 -22.04
N GLN A 63 -8.04 18.61 -23.15
CA GLN A 63 -7.67 18.34 -24.54
C GLN A 63 -7.80 16.91 -25.02
N ASP A 64 -7.89 15.91 -24.15
CA ASP A 64 -7.93 14.49 -24.55
C ASP A 64 -8.81 13.59 -23.67
N ILE A 65 -9.28 14.06 -22.51
CA ILE A 65 -10.10 13.27 -21.61
C ILE A 65 -11.59 13.52 -21.87
N LEU A 66 -12.33 12.46 -22.21
CA LEU A 66 -13.77 12.47 -22.37
C LEU A 66 -14.49 11.99 -21.10
N LEU A 67 -15.24 12.91 -20.47
CA LEU A 67 -16.05 12.64 -19.29
C LEU A 67 -17.52 12.45 -19.65
N TYR A 68 -18.19 11.56 -18.92
CA TYR A 68 -19.64 11.39 -18.95
C TYR A 68 -20.25 11.73 -17.61
N GLU A 69 -21.58 11.83 -17.55
CA GLU A 69 -22.33 12.13 -16.32
C GLU A 69 -21.94 11.27 -15.11
N ARG A 70 -21.55 10.01 -15.35
CA ARG A 70 -21.07 9.09 -14.30
C ARG A 70 -19.74 9.50 -13.66
N ASP A 71 -18.89 10.19 -14.41
CA ASP A 71 -17.54 10.60 -14.01
C ASP A 71 -17.59 11.94 -13.22
N LEU A 72 -18.74 12.61 -13.25
CA LEU A 72 -19.01 13.89 -12.59
C LEU A 72 -19.66 13.74 -11.20
N ASN A 73 -19.69 12.53 -10.65
CA ASN A 73 -20.16 12.28 -9.29
C ASN A 73 -18.98 12.38 -8.31
N PRO A 74 -19.09 13.20 -7.26
CA PRO A 74 -17.98 13.44 -6.35
C PRO A 74 -17.69 12.18 -5.54
N ALA A 75 -16.58 11.50 -5.84
CA ALA A 75 -15.85 10.81 -4.80
C ALA A 75 -15.18 11.89 -3.94
N SER A 76 -15.40 11.90 -2.63
CA SER A 76 -14.77 12.85 -1.71
C SER A 76 -13.26 12.64 -1.68
N VAL A 77 -12.53 13.20 -2.63
CA VAL A 77 -11.07 13.18 -2.67
C VAL A 77 -10.56 14.33 -1.79
N SER A 78 -9.88 13.99 -0.70
CA SER A 78 -9.15 14.97 0.11
C SER A 78 -7.90 15.38 -0.67
N LEU A 79 -7.95 16.58 -1.26
CA LEU A 79 -6.88 17.14 -2.07
C LEU A 79 -5.75 17.66 -1.19
N LYS A 80 -4.53 17.16 -1.40
CA LYS A 80 -3.31 17.84 -0.98
C LYS A 80 -2.75 18.56 -2.20
N ILE A 81 -2.65 19.88 -2.11
CA ILE A 81 -1.97 20.72 -3.09
C ILE A 81 -0.51 20.81 -2.64
N ALA A 82 0.39 20.21 -3.42
CA ALA A 82 1.84 20.41 -3.36
C ALA A 82 2.44 20.19 -4.76
N GLU A 83 3.59 20.82 -4.99
CA GLU A 83 4.13 21.11 -6.32
C GLU A 83 4.83 19.88 -6.97
N VAL A 84 4.22 19.39 -8.07
CA VAL A 84 4.74 18.55 -9.18
C VAL A 84 5.06 17.06 -8.89
N GLU A 85 4.50 16.05 -9.62
CA GLU A 85 4.61 14.58 -9.37
C GLU A 85 4.22 13.67 -10.61
N GLN A 86 4.17 12.32 -10.52
CA GLN A 86 3.41 11.43 -11.47
C GLN A 86 2.03 11.08 -10.89
N TYR A 87 1.02 10.94 -11.75
CA TYR A 87 -0.37 11.04 -11.31
C TYR A 87 -1.35 9.99 -11.85
N ARG A 88 -2.37 9.68 -11.05
CA ARG A 88 -3.49 8.81 -11.41
C ARG A 88 -4.85 9.41 -11.06
N ALA A 89 -5.90 8.90 -11.71
CA ALA A 89 -7.28 9.10 -11.31
C ALA A 89 -7.62 8.30 -10.04
N ALA A 90 -8.75 8.62 -9.42
CA ALA A 90 -9.28 7.86 -8.29
C ALA A 90 -9.70 6.43 -8.71
N GLN A 91 -10.25 6.29 -9.91
CA GLN A 91 -10.71 5.02 -10.48
C GLN A 91 -9.57 4.34 -11.25
N LEU A 92 -9.35 3.05 -10.97
CA LEU A 92 -8.33 2.21 -11.60
C LEU A 92 -8.95 0.92 -12.15
N VAL A 93 -8.25 0.27 -13.07
CA VAL A 93 -8.52 -1.14 -13.42
C VAL A 93 -8.18 -2.03 -12.23
N THR A 94 -9.06 -2.95 -11.87
CA THR A 94 -8.88 -3.86 -10.73
C THR A 94 -9.10 -5.32 -11.12
N GLY A 95 -8.84 -6.24 -10.19
CA GLY A 95 -8.99 -7.69 -10.40
C GLY A 95 -7.78 -8.35 -11.06
N LEU A 96 -6.57 -7.90 -10.73
CA LEU A 96 -5.31 -8.47 -11.20
C LEU A 96 -5.04 -9.86 -10.57
N PRO A 97 -4.27 -10.75 -11.22
CA PRO A 97 -3.75 -10.61 -12.59
C PRO A 97 -4.88 -10.66 -13.62
N ARG A 98 -4.80 -9.81 -14.64
CA ARG A 98 -5.88 -9.61 -15.61
C ARG A 98 -5.31 -9.33 -17.00
N THR A 99 -5.89 -9.97 -18.02
CA THR A 99 -5.60 -9.65 -19.42
C THR A 99 -6.75 -8.85 -20.02
N LEU A 100 -6.44 -7.66 -20.54
CA LEU A 100 -7.37 -6.82 -21.29
C LEU A 100 -7.21 -7.08 -22.79
N THR A 101 -8.31 -7.35 -23.48
CA THR A 101 -8.32 -7.48 -24.94
C THR A 101 -8.38 -6.11 -25.60
N VAL A 102 -7.57 -5.90 -26.63
CA VAL A 102 -7.49 -4.66 -27.44
C VAL A 102 -7.79 -5.00 -28.89
N ARG A 103 -8.66 -4.24 -29.55
CA ARG A 103 -8.94 -4.41 -30.99
C ARG A 103 -8.90 -3.08 -31.73
N THR A 104 -8.76 -3.12 -33.04
CA THR A 104 -8.84 -1.94 -33.92
C THR A 104 -10.09 -1.94 -34.79
N VAL A 105 -10.64 -0.75 -35.08
CA VAL A 105 -11.77 -0.55 -36.01
C VAL A 105 -11.52 0.68 -36.87
N GLY A 106 -11.66 0.53 -38.20
CA GLY A 106 -11.60 1.67 -39.12
C GLY A 106 -10.22 2.35 -39.22
N LEU A 107 -9.15 1.64 -38.86
CA LEU A 107 -7.77 2.14 -38.92
C LEU A 107 -7.00 1.56 -40.12
N ASN A 108 -6.15 2.36 -40.74
CA ASN A 108 -5.29 1.92 -41.84
C ASN A 108 -4.07 1.11 -41.29
N PRO A 109 -3.28 0.42 -42.15
CA PRO A 109 -2.24 -0.50 -41.69
C PRO A 109 -1.17 0.12 -40.76
N PRO A 110 -0.62 1.33 -41.00
CA PRO A 110 0.31 1.95 -40.06
C PRO A 110 -0.24 2.11 -38.64
N PHE A 111 -1.51 2.47 -38.49
CA PHE A 111 -2.15 2.64 -37.19
C PHE A 111 -2.41 1.30 -36.51
N VAL A 112 -2.81 0.27 -37.27
CA VAL A 112 -2.96 -1.10 -36.73
C VAL A 112 -1.62 -1.63 -36.21
N THR A 113 -0.52 -1.39 -36.94
CA THR A 113 0.83 -1.75 -36.50
C THR A 113 1.21 -1.03 -35.22
N ALA A 114 0.93 0.27 -35.13
CA ALA A 114 1.19 1.06 -33.93
C ALA A 114 0.44 0.54 -32.69
N VAL A 115 -0.83 0.16 -32.84
CA VAL A 115 -1.61 -0.42 -31.72
C VAL A 115 -1.04 -1.74 -31.25
N ARG A 116 -0.57 -2.60 -32.18
CA ARG A 116 0.10 -3.86 -31.80
C ARG A 116 1.40 -3.61 -31.05
N GLN A 117 2.23 -2.68 -31.53
CA GLN A 117 3.46 -2.31 -30.85
C GLN A 117 3.21 -1.71 -29.46
N ALA A 118 2.15 -0.92 -29.28
CA ALA A 118 1.76 -0.39 -27.97
C ALA A 118 1.40 -1.52 -26.99
N VAL A 119 0.61 -2.51 -27.45
CA VAL A 119 0.29 -3.71 -26.68
C VAL A 119 1.57 -4.48 -26.30
N ASP A 120 2.48 -4.67 -27.25
CA ASP A 120 3.75 -5.35 -27.00
C ASP A 120 4.61 -4.60 -25.98
N ASN A 121 4.68 -3.27 -26.07
CA ASN A 121 5.43 -2.42 -25.14
C ASN A 121 4.88 -2.49 -23.72
N TYR A 122 3.56 -2.42 -23.52
CA TYR A 122 2.96 -2.62 -22.19
C TYR A 122 3.25 -4.01 -21.63
N ASN A 123 3.18 -5.05 -22.48
CA ASN A 123 3.46 -6.42 -22.05
C ASN A 123 4.93 -6.65 -21.69
N ALA A 124 5.86 -5.88 -22.29
CA ALA A 124 7.29 -5.93 -21.98
C ALA A 124 7.64 -5.38 -20.58
N LEU A 125 6.72 -4.66 -19.92
CA LEU A 125 6.88 -4.15 -18.56
C LEU A 125 6.71 -5.21 -17.46
N ASP A 126 6.32 -6.43 -17.83
CA ASP A 126 6.10 -7.54 -16.91
C ASP A 126 5.10 -7.21 -15.77
N LEU A 127 4.02 -6.50 -16.11
CA LEU A 127 2.91 -6.18 -15.21
C LEU A 127 1.93 -7.36 -15.10
N ASP A 128 1.07 -7.36 -14.08
CA ASP A 128 -0.03 -8.32 -13.93
C ASP A 128 -1.31 -7.88 -14.64
N LEU A 129 -1.35 -6.63 -15.07
CA LEU A 129 -2.23 -6.20 -16.14
C LEU A 129 -1.54 -6.47 -17.48
N LYS A 130 -2.01 -7.48 -18.21
CA LYS A 130 -1.53 -7.79 -19.56
C LYS A 130 -2.52 -7.28 -20.60
N PHE A 131 -2.04 -7.09 -21.83
CA PHE A 131 -2.85 -6.72 -22.97
C PHE A 131 -2.77 -7.80 -24.04
N MET A 132 -3.86 -8.03 -24.75
CA MET A 132 -3.89 -8.99 -25.85
C MET A 132 -4.60 -8.38 -27.05
N TYR A 133 -3.89 -8.22 -28.16
CA TYR A 133 -4.50 -7.79 -29.41
C TYR A 133 -5.42 -8.90 -29.96
N VAL A 134 -6.66 -8.58 -30.28
CA VAL A 134 -7.66 -9.50 -30.83
C VAL A 134 -8.31 -8.95 -32.09
N THR A 135 -8.74 -9.85 -32.97
CA THR A 135 -9.51 -9.53 -34.19
C THR A 135 -11.01 -9.83 -34.04
N THR A 136 -11.45 -10.16 -32.82
CA THR A 136 -12.85 -10.46 -32.49
C THR A 136 -13.74 -9.22 -32.58
N THR A 137 -15.05 -9.43 -32.65
CA THR A 137 -16.06 -8.36 -32.70
C THR A 137 -16.17 -7.58 -31.38
N THR A 138 -15.79 -8.19 -30.26
CA THR A 138 -15.77 -7.57 -28.92
C THR A 138 -14.36 -7.56 -28.35
N ALA A 139 -14.05 -6.53 -27.55
CA ALA A 139 -12.81 -6.38 -26.81
C ALA A 139 -13.05 -5.50 -25.56
N ASN A 140 -12.13 -5.53 -24.59
CA ASN A 140 -12.18 -4.64 -23.43
C ASN A 140 -11.88 -3.19 -23.81
N ILE A 141 -10.97 -2.97 -24.77
CA ILE A 141 -10.63 -1.67 -25.33
C ILE A 141 -10.74 -1.75 -26.86
N THR A 142 -11.50 -0.84 -27.46
CA THR A 142 -11.57 -0.67 -28.91
C THR A 142 -10.85 0.61 -29.31
N VAL A 143 -9.78 0.49 -30.11
CA VAL A 143 -9.10 1.63 -30.72
C VAL A 143 -9.71 1.90 -32.09
N GLN A 144 -10.28 3.08 -32.29
CA GLN A 144 -10.97 3.47 -33.52
C GLN A 144 -10.38 4.73 -34.14
N GLY A 145 -10.56 4.89 -35.45
CA GLY A 145 -10.13 6.09 -36.19
C GLY A 145 -11.29 7.03 -36.48
N SER A 146 -11.08 8.34 -36.26
CA SER A 146 -12.01 9.40 -36.69
C SER A 146 -11.26 10.71 -36.91
N CYS A 147 -11.84 11.64 -37.68
CA CYS A 147 -11.37 13.03 -37.69
C CYS A 147 -11.90 13.72 -36.41
N ILE A 148 -11.05 13.92 -35.42
CA ILE A 148 -11.37 14.71 -34.21
C ILE A 148 -10.88 16.16 -34.38
N SER A 149 -11.16 17.04 -33.41
CA SER A 149 -10.97 18.49 -33.59
C SER A 149 -9.50 18.89 -33.85
N THR A 150 -9.30 20.07 -34.44
CA THR A 150 -7.97 20.56 -34.85
C THR A 150 -7.04 20.70 -33.64
N GLY A 151 -5.92 19.98 -33.66
CA GLY A 151 -4.91 19.97 -32.60
C GLY A 151 -4.94 18.74 -31.69
N GLN A 152 -5.97 17.90 -31.77
CA GLN A 152 -6.06 16.66 -31.00
C GLN A 152 -5.52 15.46 -31.78
N LEU A 153 -4.77 14.61 -31.08
CA LEU A 153 -4.12 13.42 -31.66
C LEU A 153 -4.82 12.12 -31.27
N GLY A 154 -5.31 12.05 -30.04
CA GLY A 154 -6.08 10.95 -29.49
C GLY A 154 -7.13 11.47 -28.51
N LEU A 155 -8.05 10.59 -28.14
CA LEU A 155 -9.05 10.79 -27.10
C LEU A 155 -9.26 9.48 -26.35
N SER A 156 -9.34 9.56 -25.03
CA SER A 156 -9.67 8.46 -24.14
C SER A 156 -10.52 8.96 -22.98
N GLY A 157 -10.83 8.07 -22.07
CA GLY A 157 -11.59 8.34 -20.86
C GLY A 157 -10.98 7.54 -19.72
N LEU A 158 -11.62 7.61 -18.54
CA LEU A 158 -11.10 6.97 -17.34
C LEU A 158 -11.75 5.61 -17.05
N PRO A 159 -11.07 4.74 -16.27
CA PRO A 159 -11.66 3.50 -15.80
C PRO A 159 -12.93 3.71 -14.99
N SER A 160 -13.81 2.72 -14.99
CA SER A 160 -15.00 2.71 -14.14
C SER A 160 -15.28 1.31 -13.63
N ASN A 161 -15.63 1.21 -12.34
CA ASN A 161 -15.97 -0.06 -11.66
C ASN A 161 -14.94 -1.18 -11.89
N GLY A 162 -13.65 -0.82 -11.87
CA GLY A 162 -12.56 -1.78 -12.07
C GLY A 162 -12.33 -2.20 -13.52
N SER A 163 -13.09 -1.71 -14.49
CA SER A 163 -12.90 -1.99 -15.93
C SER A 163 -12.23 -0.81 -16.63
N PRO A 164 -11.43 -1.06 -17.69
CA PRO A 164 -10.81 0.03 -18.45
C PRO A 164 -11.86 0.86 -19.18
N TYR A 165 -11.48 2.06 -19.60
CA TYR A 165 -12.29 2.82 -20.55
C TYR A 165 -12.37 2.07 -21.89
N PRO A 166 -13.57 1.84 -22.45
CA PRO A 166 -13.75 0.84 -23.50
C PRO A 166 -13.40 1.31 -24.92
N THR A 167 -13.13 2.60 -25.14
CA THR A 167 -12.96 3.16 -26.49
C THR A 167 -11.85 4.20 -26.51
N ILE A 168 -10.90 4.06 -27.42
CA ILE A 168 -9.88 5.07 -27.69
C ILE A 168 -10.10 5.56 -29.11
N THR A 169 -10.15 6.86 -29.35
CA THR A 169 -10.30 7.44 -30.70
C THR A 169 -9.02 8.13 -31.12
N ILE A 170 -8.42 7.73 -32.24
CA ILE A 170 -7.22 8.35 -32.79
C ILE A 170 -7.58 9.24 -33.98
N SER A 171 -6.96 10.42 -34.05
CA SER A 171 -7.15 11.43 -35.09
C SER A 171 -6.54 11.03 -36.44
N THR A 172 -7.25 10.24 -37.24
CA THR A 172 -6.74 9.76 -38.53
C THR A 172 -6.52 10.87 -39.57
N CYS A 173 -7.00 12.07 -39.28
CA CYS A 173 -6.95 13.23 -40.17
C CYS A 173 -5.90 14.26 -39.73
N SER A 174 -5.20 14.02 -38.62
CA SER A 174 -4.13 14.90 -38.12
C SER A 174 -2.88 14.79 -39.01
N PRO A 175 -2.43 15.88 -39.64
CA PRO A 175 -1.18 15.91 -40.40
C PRO A 175 0.06 15.58 -39.54
N GLN A 176 -0.04 15.79 -38.22
CA GLN A 176 1.06 15.51 -37.28
C GLN A 176 1.30 14.00 -37.11
N LEU A 177 0.25 13.18 -37.15
CA LEU A 177 0.39 11.72 -37.07
C LEU A 177 0.95 11.13 -38.38
N GLY A 178 0.39 11.59 -39.51
CA GLY A 178 0.74 11.07 -40.84
C GLY A 178 0.69 9.54 -40.86
N ASN A 179 1.77 8.91 -41.36
CA ASN A 179 1.98 7.45 -41.31
C ASN A 179 3.17 7.07 -40.40
N ASN A 180 3.55 7.94 -39.45
CA ASN A 180 4.67 7.67 -38.54
C ASN A 180 4.22 6.69 -37.43
N VAL A 181 4.49 5.40 -37.65
CA VAL A 181 4.10 4.32 -36.72
C VAL A 181 4.59 4.57 -35.29
N ASN A 182 5.80 5.09 -35.10
CA ASN A 182 6.34 5.34 -33.76
C ASN A 182 5.56 6.44 -33.03
N PHE A 183 5.19 7.49 -33.76
CA PHE A 183 4.44 8.61 -33.17
C PHE A 183 2.98 8.22 -32.91
N ILE A 184 2.35 7.47 -33.83
CA ILE A 184 1.02 6.91 -33.61
C ILE A 184 1.03 5.95 -32.41
N ARG A 185 2.08 5.13 -32.26
CA ARG A 185 2.23 4.19 -31.13
C ARG A 185 2.26 4.95 -29.81
N HIS A 186 3.06 6.01 -29.72
CA HIS A 186 3.14 6.86 -28.53
C HIS A 186 1.77 7.41 -28.13
N VAL A 187 1.01 7.95 -29.09
CA VAL A 187 -0.35 8.45 -28.81
C VAL A 187 -1.25 7.32 -28.33
N VAL A 188 -1.20 6.13 -28.96
CA VAL A 188 -1.98 4.99 -28.48
C VAL A 188 -1.59 4.57 -27.07
N GLU A 189 -0.30 4.56 -26.73
CA GLU A 189 0.18 4.24 -25.38
C GLU A 189 -0.36 5.24 -24.37
N HIS A 190 -0.25 6.54 -24.67
CA HIS A 190 -0.81 7.62 -23.87
C HIS A 190 -2.31 7.43 -23.58
N GLU A 191 -3.10 7.17 -24.63
CA GLU A 191 -4.54 6.96 -24.48
C GLU A 191 -4.90 5.69 -23.70
N ILE A 192 -4.09 4.63 -23.82
CA ILE A 192 -4.22 3.43 -22.97
C ILE A 192 -3.91 3.80 -21.52
N GLY A 193 -2.91 4.66 -21.27
CA GLY A 193 -2.58 5.21 -19.96
C GLY A 193 -3.81 5.82 -19.28
N HIS A 194 -4.53 6.71 -19.96
CA HIS A 194 -5.81 7.23 -19.46
C HIS A 194 -6.86 6.13 -19.25
N ALA A 195 -7.02 5.23 -20.23
CA ALA A 195 -8.01 4.16 -20.17
C ALA A 195 -7.83 3.21 -18.98
N ILE A 196 -6.61 3.13 -18.43
CA ILE A 196 -6.30 2.34 -17.23
C ILE A 196 -6.23 3.17 -15.95
N GLY A 197 -6.05 4.50 -16.05
CA GLY A 197 -6.24 5.45 -14.95
C GLY A 197 -5.09 6.40 -14.68
N LEU A 198 -4.11 6.54 -15.58
CA LEU A 198 -3.04 7.54 -15.48
C LEU A 198 -3.51 8.93 -15.92
N ARG A 199 -2.79 9.95 -15.45
CA ARG A 199 -3.04 11.37 -15.66
C ARG A 199 -1.78 12.07 -16.14
N HIS A 200 -1.93 13.27 -16.70
CA HIS A 200 -0.78 14.04 -17.14
C HIS A 200 0.17 14.37 -16.00
N THR A 201 1.45 14.32 -16.30
CA THR A 201 2.56 14.54 -15.36
C THR A 201 2.85 16.02 -15.17
N ASP A 202 2.60 16.81 -16.21
CA ASP A 202 2.73 18.26 -16.21
C ASP A 202 1.41 18.99 -15.93
N TRP A 203 0.40 18.32 -15.36
CA TRP A 203 -0.94 18.87 -15.11
C TRP A 203 -0.96 20.24 -14.38
N LEU A 204 -0.02 20.49 -13.45
CA LEU A 204 0.15 21.77 -12.73
C LEU A 204 0.68 22.88 -13.61
N ASN A 205 1.51 22.52 -14.59
CA ASN A 205 2.08 23.45 -15.55
C ASN A 205 2.12 22.82 -16.96
N PRO A 206 0.97 22.70 -17.65
CA PRO A 206 0.94 22.11 -18.98
C PRO A 206 1.70 22.95 -20.01
N THR A 207 2.06 24.19 -19.67
CA THR A 207 2.98 25.02 -20.49
C THR A 207 4.41 24.49 -20.53
N TYR A 208 4.75 23.56 -19.64
CA TYR A 208 6.01 22.83 -19.65
C TYR A 208 6.22 22.05 -20.95
N SER A 209 5.20 21.29 -21.36
CA SER A 209 5.25 20.49 -22.59
C SER A 209 4.47 21.13 -23.75
N CYS A 210 3.48 21.97 -23.44
CA CYS A 210 2.56 22.53 -24.40
C CYS A 210 2.43 24.05 -24.27
N PRO A 211 3.00 24.89 -25.16
CA PRO A 211 2.93 26.34 -25.04
C PRO A 211 1.51 26.94 -24.94
N THR A 212 0.49 26.23 -25.44
CA THR A 212 -0.93 26.58 -25.35
C THR A 212 -1.69 25.80 -24.27
N GLY A 213 -0.98 25.00 -23.48
CA GLY A 213 -1.51 24.14 -22.44
C GLY A 213 -2.20 24.93 -21.35
N VAL A 214 -3.30 24.38 -20.85
CA VAL A 214 -4.13 25.01 -19.83
C VAL A 214 -4.09 24.15 -18.58
N VAL A 215 -3.78 24.77 -17.44
CA VAL A 215 -3.73 24.09 -16.13
C VAL A 215 -4.94 23.20 -15.94
N GLU A 216 -4.65 21.94 -15.67
CA GLU A 216 -5.62 20.88 -15.44
C GLU A 216 -6.23 21.00 -14.04
N GLY A 217 -7.37 20.36 -13.80
CA GLY A 217 -8.07 20.49 -12.53
C GLY A 217 -7.32 19.86 -11.36
N SER A 218 -7.78 20.16 -10.15
CA SER A 218 -7.10 19.77 -8.91
C SER A 218 -7.26 18.28 -8.51
N GLY A 219 -7.60 17.38 -9.43
CA GLY A 219 -8.01 15.99 -9.15
C GLY A 219 -6.98 14.84 -9.20
N PRO A 220 -5.76 14.97 -9.77
CA PRO A 220 -4.86 13.83 -9.85
C PRO A 220 -4.30 13.41 -8.47
N ILE A 221 -4.18 12.10 -8.24
CA ILE A 221 -3.59 11.50 -7.02
C ILE A 221 -2.16 11.07 -7.32
N TYR A 222 -1.22 11.42 -6.43
CA TYR A 222 0.19 11.01 -6.50
C TYR A 222 0.37 9.49 -6.62
N ILE A 223 1.35 9.06 -7.43
CA ILE A 223 1.83 7.68 -7.49
C ILE A 223 3.17 7.57 -6.73
N PRO A 224 3.21 6.91 -5.56
CA PRO A 224 4.42 6.77 -4.75
C PRO A 224 5.62 6.16 -5.48
N GLY A 225 6.80 6.70 -5.18
CA GLY A 225 8.08 6.20 -5.72
C GLY A 225 8.55 6.92 -6.99
N THR A 226 7.78 7.90 -7.47
CA THR A 226 8.11 8.69 -8.68
C THR A 226 8.62 10.09 -8.32
N PRO A 227 9.34 10.80 -9.22
CA PRO A 227 9.85 12.14 -8.94
C PRO A 227 8.74 13.16 -8.69
N THR A 228 9.08 14.19 -7.91
CA THR A 228 8.20 15.32 -7.60
C THR A 228 8.42 16.49 -8.57
N GLY A 229 8.56 16.22 -9.87
CA GLY A 229 8.88 17.21 -10.92
C GLY A 229 8.32 16.77 -12.28
N PRO A 230 8.12 17.69 -13.25
CA PRO A 230 7.58 17.32 -14.54
C PRO A 230 8.65 16.55 -15.30
N ASP A 231 8.27 15.43 -15.89
CA ASP A 231 9.21 14.51 -16.50
C ASP A 231 9.24 14.74 -18.02
N SER A 232 10.31 15.38 -18.52
CA SER A 232 10.47 15.70 -19.95
C SER A 232 10.40 14.49 -20.88
N GLY A 233 10.59 13.27 -20.35
CA GLY A 233 10.55 12.04 -21.13
C GLY A 233 9.30 11.21 -20.88
N SER A 234 8.32 11.67 -20.10
CA SER A 234 7.14 10.84 -19.79
C SER A 234 6.21 10.76 -20.98
N TYR A 235 5.62 9.58 -21.19
CA TYR A 235 4.59 9.40 -22.20
C TYR A 235 3.25 10.04 -21.83
N MET A 236 3.06 10.41 -20.56
CA MET A 236 1.87 11.10 -20.05
C MET A 236 2.10 12.61 -19.92
N LEU A 237 2.72 13.25 -20.92
CA LEU A 237 2.78 14.73 -21.01
C LEU A 237 1.58 15.25 -21.80
N THR A 238 1.07 16.44 -21.44
CA THR A 238 -0.05 17.08 -22.15
C THR A 238 0.25 17.30 -23.65
N CYS A 239 1.49 17.64 -24.00
CA CYS A 239 1.94 17.71 -25.39
C CYS A 239 3.31 17.03 -25.55
N TYR A 240 3.52 16.40 -26.70
CA TYR A 240 4.74 15.65 -26.98
C TYR A 240 5.52 16.22 -28.16
N GLY A 241 6.86 16.27 -28.03
CA GLY A 241 7.78 16.72 -29.07
C GLY A 241 8.57 15.56 -29.70
N LEU A 242 8.59 15.50 -31.04
CA LEU A 242 9.28 14.47 -31.84
C LEU A 242 10.80 14.35 -31.63
N SER A 243 11.44 15.28 -30.91
CA SER A 243 12.88 15.27 -30.61
C SER A 243 13.24 14.62 -29.27
N THR A 244 12.26 14.23 -28.46
CA THR A 244 12.45 13.75 -27.08
C THR A 244 11.92 12.33 -26.96
N ALA A 245 12.52 11.40 -27.71
CA ALA A 245 12.25 9.98 -27.51
C ALA A 245 12.98 9.51 -26.24
N GLY A 246 12.21 9.29 -25.17
CA GLY A 246 12.58 8.31 -24.15
C GLY A 246 12.71 6.96 -24.84
N ASP A 247 13.94 6.45 -24.83
CA ASP A 247 14.42 5.20 -25.45
C ASP A 247 14.08 5.03 -26.95
N THR A 248 15.13 4.90 -27.78
CA THR A 248 15.06 4.48 -29.18
C THR A 248 14.38 3.11 -29.39
N THR A 249 14.02 2.40 -28.33
CA THR A 249 13.42 1.05 -28.36
C THR A 249 12.04 0.88 -27.70
N GLY A 250 11.46 1.87 -26.98
CA GLY A 250 10.10 1.70 -26.41
C GLY A 250 9.68 2.63 -25.27
N SER A 251 9.14 3.78 -25.65
CA SER A 251 8.12 4.68 -25.07
C SER A 251 7.95 4.95 -23.57
N PHE A 252 8.39 4.07 -22.65
CA PHE A 252 8.26 4.27 -21.21
C PHE A 252 9.64 4.53 -20.59
N ASN A 253 9.80 5.71 -19.99
CA ASN A 253 11.00 6.02 -19.24
C ASN A 253 11.00 5.32 -17.87
N ALA A 254 12.05 5.55 -17.06
CA ALA A 254 12.18 4.91 -15.75
C ALA A 254 11.03 5.25 -14.78
N ASN A 255 10.54 6.48 -14.78
CA ASN A 255 9.47 6.93 -13.89
C ASN A 255 8.11 6.40 -14.33
N ASP A 256 7.86 6.32 -15.64
CA ASP A 256 6.66 5.71 -16.21
C ASP A 256 6.55 4.23 -15.79
N ARG A 257 7.69 3.52 -15.80
CA ARG A 257 7.78 2.11 -15.37
C ARG A 257 7.47 1.97 -13.89
N ILE A 258 8.08 2.80 -13.03
CA ILE A 258 7.78 2.80 -11.59
C ILE A 258 6.29 3.06 -11.34
N ALA A 259 5.69 4.02 -12.06
CA ALA A 259 4.27 4.32 -11.92
C ALA A 259 3.38 3.14 -12.32
N LEU A 260 3.66 2.52 -13.47
CA LEU A 260 2.90 1.37 -13.97
C LEU A 260 3.07 0.13 -13.10
N GLU A 261 4.27 -0.13 -12.61
CA GLU A 261 4.56 -1.22 -11.66
C GLU A 261 3.82 -1.01 -10.35
N TYR A 262 3.82 0.20 -9.80
CA TYR A 262 3.10 0.52 -8.57
C TYR A 262 1.59 0.22 -8.70
N LEU A 263 1.00 0.52 -9.86
CA LEU A 263 -0.44 0.35 -10.09
C LEU A 263 -0.85 -1.06 -10.48
N TYR A 264 -0.05 -1.73 -11.32
CA TYR A 264 -0.48 -2.94 -12.04
C TYR A 264 0.46 -4.13 -11.94
N ARG A 265 1.52 -4.04 -11.13
CA ARG A 265 2.30 -5.21 -10.76
C ARG A 265 1.89 -5.64 -9.35
N ILE A 266 1.16 -6.74 -9.25
CA ILE A 266 1.11 -7.53 -8.03
C ILE A 266 2.55 -7.99 -7.77
N PRO A 267 3.07 -7.86 -6.56
CA PRO A 267 4.33 -8.48 -6.20
C PRO A 267 4.19 -10.02 -6.24
N HIS A 268 4.35 -10.63 -7.41
CA HIS A 268 4.48 -12.08 -7.58
C HIS A 268 5.84 -12.47 -7.01
N ALA A 269 5.83 -12.94 -5.76
CA ALA A 269 7.03 -13.38 -5.04
C ALA A 269 8.14 -12.31 -4.98
N THR A 270 7.87 -11.18 -4.34
CA THR A 270 8.97 -10.32 -3.90
C THR A 270 9.86 -11.08 -2.94
N PRO A 271 11.16 -11.20 -3.22
CA PRO A 271 12.05 -11.81 -2.26
C PRO A 271 12.08 -10.97 -0.98
N CYS A 272 11.46 -11.53 0.06
CA CYS A 272 11.40 -10.94 1.38
C CYS A 272 12.66 -11.39 2.12
N TYR A 273 13.75 -10.64 2.00
CA TYR A 273 14.99 -10.95 2.73
C TYR A 273 15.02 -10.39 4.15
N SER A 274 14.08 -9.50 4.48
CA SER A 274 14.01 -8.88 5.79
C SER A 274 13.19 -9.72 6.77
N PRO A 275 13.53 -9.69 8.07
CA PRO A 275 12.63 -10.14 9.12
C PRO A 275 11.20 -9.61 8.92
N PRO A 276 10.16 -10.44 9.05
CA PRO A 276 8.80 -9.95 9.05
C PRO A 276 8.54 -9.14 10.32
N VAL A 277 7.53 -8.28 10.28
CA VAL A 277 6.94 -7.62 11.44
C VAL A 277 5.45 -7.90 11.41
N ALA A 278 4.91 -8.49 12.47
CA ALA A 278 3.53 -8.92 12.53
C ALA A 278 2.79 -8.26 13.69
N ILE A 279 1.58 -7.79 13.42
CA ILE A 279 0.68 -7.28 14.46
C ILE A 279 -0.74 -7.84 14.30
N SER A 280 -1.44 -7.95 15.42
CA SER A 280 -2.87 -8.21 15.47
C SER A 280 -3.59 -6.94 15.89
N ARG A 281 -4.64 -6.57 15.13
CA ARG A 281 -5.51 -5.43 15.47
C ARG A 281 -6.66 -5.87 16.36
N ASP A 282 -7.16 -7.08 16.09
CA ASP A 282 -8.21 -7.78 16.83
C ASP A 282 -8.17 -9.28 16.47
N ALA A 283 -9.07 -10.07 17.06
CA ALA A 283 -9.17 -11.52 16.86
C ALA A 283 -9.33 -11.97 15.40
N ASN A 284 -9.80 -11.07 14.53
CA ASN A 284 -10.14 -11.34 13.14
C ASN A 284 -9.22 -10.63 12.16
N ASN A 285 -8.18 -9.92 12.60
CA ASN A 285 -7.38 -9.07 11.73
C ASN A 285 -5.90 -9.07 12.12
N MET A 286 -5.06 -9.57 11.21
CA MET A 286 -3.60 -9.47 11.32
C MET A 286 -3.00 -8.68 10.16
N SER A 287 -1.80 -8.16 10.37
CA SER A 287 -1.00 -7.51 9.34
C SER A 287 0.45 -7.95 9.46
N VAL A 288 1.05 -8.26 8.32
CA VAL A 288 2.46 -8.61 8.19
C VAL A 288 3.11 -7.59 7.28
N PHE A 289 4.27 -7.12 7.72
CA PHE A 289 5.11 -6.15 7.02
C PHE A 289 6.48 -6.74 6.75
N VAL A 290 7.05 -6.38 5.61
CA VAL A 290 8.42 -6.71 5.24
C VAL A 290 9.04 -5.54 4.49
N LEU A 291 10.36 -5.41 4.58
CA LEU A 291 11.13 -4.62 3.62
C LEU A 291 11.36 -5.46 2.37
N GLY A 292 10.83 -4.99 1.24
CA GLY A 292 10.94 -5.60 -0.07
C GLY A 292 11.96 -4.90 -0.99
N PRO A 293 11.98 -5.25 -2.28
CA PRO A 293 12.88 -4.66 -3.28
C PRO A 293 12.78 -3.14 -3.37
N ALA A 294 13.88 -2.52 -3.80
CA ALA A 294 14.04 -1.07 -3.88
C ALA A 294 13.70 -0.35 -2.56
N SER A 295 13.96 -1.02 -1.43
CA SER A 295 13.74 -0.47 -0.09
C SER A 295 12.28 -0.07 0.15
N ASN A 296 11.31 -0.85 -0.34
CA ASN A 296 9.88 -0.55 -0.13
C ASN A 296 9.30 -1.32 1.05
N LEU A 297 8.48 -0.63 1.86
CA LEU A 297 7.59 -1.28 2.81
C LEU A 297 6.52 -2.05 2.04
N MET A 298 6.44 -3.34 2.30
CA MET A 298 5.39 -4.18 1.79
C MET A 298 4.49 -4.65 2.92
N HIS A 299 3.18 -4.74 2.64
CA HIS A 299 2.16 -5.11 3.61
C HIS A 299 1.23 -6.18 3.05
N LYS A 300 0.84 -7.13 3.89
CA LYS A 300 -0.24 -8.08 3.64
C LYS A 300 -1.11 -8.17 4.87
N SER A 301 -2.41 -8.36 4.68
CA SER A 301 -3.37 -8.50 5.76
C SER A 301 -4.08 -9.84 5.71
N TRP A 302 -4.42 -10.37 6.87
CA TRP A 302 -5.23 -11.56 7.02
C TRP A 302 -6.52 -11.20 7.73
N ASN A 303 -7.60 -11.88 7.34
CA ASN A 303 -8.87 -11.80 8.06
C ASN A 303 -9.44 -13.19 8.42
N SER A 304 -10.46 -13.20 9.28
CA SER A 304 -11.10 -14.43 9.79
C SER A 304 -11.75 -15.35 8.74
N SER A 305 -11.80 -14.97 7.46
CA SER A 305 -12.17 -15.89 6.37
C SER A 305 -11.04 -16.88 6.01
N GLY A 306 -9.87 -16.77 6.66
CA GLY A 306 -8.72 -17.64 6.43
C GLY A 306 -7.89 -17.25 5.21
N ARG A 307 -8.13 -16.08 4.61
CA ARG A 307 -7.41 -15.62 3.42
C ARG A 307 -6.50 -14.42 3.72
N TRP A 308 -5.29 -14.49 3.18
CA TRP A 308 -4.39 -13.36 3.06
C TRP A 308 -4.79 -12.49 1.87
N SER A 309 -4.65 -11.16 1.99
CA SER A 309 -4.75 -10.20 0.88
C SER A 309 -3.61 -10.42 -0.11
N HIS A 310 -3.50 -9.64 -1.19
CA HIS A 310 -2.23 -9.58 -1.94
C HIS A 310 -1.22 -8.68 -1.20
N TRP A 311 0.07 -8.79 -1.54
CA TRP A 311 1.09 -7.84 -1.07
C TRP A 311 0.80 -6.45 -1.64
N GLN A 312 0.88 -5.44 -0.79
CA GLN A 312 0.68 -4.02 -1.10
C GLN A 312 2.01 -3.27 -0.91
N LEU A 313 2.39 -2.43 -1.87
CA LEU A 313 3.52 -1.51 -1.73
C LEU A 313 3.06 -0.25 -1.01
N LEU A 314 3.70 0.07 0.11
CA LEU A 314 3.37 1.25 0.90
C LEU A 314 4.37 2.39 0.71
N GLY A 315 5.54 2.14 0.11
CA GLY A 315 6.52 3.17 -0.26
C GLY A 315 7.89 2.98 0.39
N PRO A 316 8.86 3.86 0.08
CA PRO A 316 10.26 3.65 0.41
C PRO A 316 10.57 3.88 1.91
N ILE A 317 11.32 2.95 2.51
CA ILE A 317 11.82 2.96 3.88
C ILE A 317 13.23 2.32 3.93
N SER A 318 14.07 2.70 4.89
CA SER A 318 15.47 2.27 4.99
C SER A 318 15.77 1.41 6.23
N SER A 319 14.74 0.94 6.95
CA SER A 319 14.85 0.06 8.11
C SER A 319 13.72 -0.97 8.16
N LEU A 320 13.76 -1.91 9.12
CA LEU A 320 12.53 -2.62 9.51
C LEU A 320 11.48 -1.63 10.02
N PRO A 321 10.19 -1.87 9.76
CA PRO A 321 9.12 -1.06 10.31
C PRO A 321 8.84 -1.43 11.77
N ALA A 322 8.20 -0.52 12.50
CA ALA A 322 7.57 -0.79 13.77
C ALA A 322 6.09 -0.45 13.66
N ALA A 323 5.21 -1.36 14.07
CA ALA A 323 3.77 -1.21 13.90
C ALA A 323 3.04 -1.39 15.22
N VAL A 324 1.97 -0.62 15.43
CA VAL A 324 1.11 -0.72 16.62
C VAL A 324 -0.35 -0.53 16.24
N SER A 325 -1.25 -1.20 16.98
CA SER A 325 -2.67 -0.87 16.97
C SER A 325 -2.95 0.08 18.12
N ARG A 326 -3.19 1.37 17.82
CA ARG A 326 -3.47 2.35 18.88
C ARG A 326 -4.87 2.25 19.46
N MET A 327 -5.80 1.64 18.74
CA MET A 327 -7.16 1.29 19.15
C MET A 327 -7.81 0.44 18.05
N PRO A 328 -8.93 -0.27 18.32
CA PRO A 328 -9.61 -1.06 17.30
C PRO A 328 -9.91 -0.27 16.03
N GLY A 329 -9.56 -0.85 14.87
CA GLY A 329 -9.74 -0.21 13.56
C GLY A 329 -8.65 0.78 13.15
N PHE A 330 -7.59 0.93 13.94
CA PHE A 330 -6.45 1.81 13.64
C PHE A 330 -5.14 1.04 13.70
N MET A 331 -4.20 1.42 12.86
CA MET A 331 -2.84 0.92 12.88
C MET A 331 -1.89 2.04 12.46
N ASP A 332 -0.75 2.11 13.12
CA ASP A 332 0.24 3.15 12.91
C ASP A 332 1.58 2.45 12.69
N VAL A 333 2.24 2.78 11.58
CA VAL A 333 3.51 2.16 11.15
C VAL A 333 4.58 3.23 11.04
N PHE A 334 5.74 2.92 11.58
CA PHE A 334 6.90 3.79 11.65
C PHE A 334 8.09 3.12 10.99
N ALA A 335 8.91 3.86 10.28
CA ALA A 335 10.16 3.35 9.73
C ALA A 335 11.17 4.46 9.55
N LYS A 336 12.44 4.11 9.39
CA LYS A 336 13.45 5.07 8.94
C LYS A 336 13.21 5.40 7.46
N GLY A 337 13.26 6.68 7.10
CA GLY A 337 13.23 7.14 5.72
C GLY A 337 14.61 7.13 5.07
N PRO A 338 14.71 7.36 3.75
CA PRO A 338 15.99 7.46 3.03
C PRO A 338 16.92 8.56 3.57
N SER A 339 16.35 9.60 4.20
CA SER A 339 17.07 10.75 4.76
C SER A 339 17.41 10.60 6.25
N ASN A 340 17.35 9.38 6.80
CA ASN A 340 17.52 9.07 8.23
C ASN A 340 16.48 9.73 9.17
N ASN A 341 15.37 10.21 8.63
CA ASN A 341 14.22 10.72 9.37
C ASN A 341 13.27 9.59 9.79
N LEU A 342 12.42 9.85 10.79
CA LEU A 342 11.33 8.95 11.15
C LEU A 342 10.13 9.23 10.23
N LEU A 343 9.71 8.24 9.46
CA LEU A 343 8.48 8.26 8.68
C LEU A 343 7.35 7.57 9.44
N HIS A 344 6.13 8.07 9.28
CA HIS A 344 4.91 7.53 9.86
C HIS A 344 3.80 7.38 8.81
N ILE A 345 3.11 6.25 8.79
CA ILE A 345 1.90 6.05 7.99
C ILE A 345 0.83 5.35 8.82
N SER A 346 -0.39 5.85 8.76
CA SER A 346 -1.53 5.27 9.48
C SER A 346 -2.48 4.55 8.54
N TRP A 347 -3.14 3.51 9.05
CA TRP A 347 -4.27 2.83 8.43
C TRP A 347 -5.51 2.98 9.30
N THR A 348 -6.68 3.17 8.66
CA THR A 348 -7.98 3.17 9.34
C THR A 348 -8.97 2.25 8.64
N SER A 349 -9.90 1.66 9.38
CA SER A 349 -10.96 0.83 8.80
C SER A 349 -11.86 1.57 7.81
N LEU A 350 -11.98 2.90 7.95
CA LEU A 350 -12.82 3.74 7.10
C LEU A 350 -12.14 4.18 5.80
N LYS A 351 -10.82 4.41 5.84
CA LYS A 351 -10.08 5.04 4.72
C LYS A 351 -8.99 4.17 4.12
N GLY A 352 -8.62 3.06 4.76
CA GLY A 352 -7.43 2.32 4.40
C GLY A 352 -6.15 3.05 4.83
N TRP A 353 -5.07 2.83 4.07
CA TRP A 353 -3.77 3.47 4.27
C TRP A 353 -3.82 4.97 3.93
N GLY A 354 -3.17 5.78 4.76
CA GLY A 354 -2.94 7.20 4.51
C GLY A 354 -1.70 7.46 3.65
N THR A 355 -1.14 8.66 3.77
CA THR A 355 0.15 9.03 3.17
C THR A 355 1.25 9.00 4.22
N TRP A 356 2.50 8.76 3.81
CA TRP A 356 3.64 8.96 4.71
C TRP A 356 3.71 10.41 5.21
N GLU A 357 3.97 10.53 6.50
CA GLU A 357 4.22 11.75 7.25
C GLU A 357 5.68 11.73 7.70
N ASP A 358 6.43 12.79 7.39
CA ASP A 358 7.79 12.98 7.89
C ASP A 358 7.75 13.57 9.30
N LEU A 359 8.19 12.79 10.29
CA LEU A 359 8.29 13.20 11.68
C LEU A 359 9.68 13.76 12.04
N GLY A 360 10.57 13.92 11.06
CA GLY A 360 11.92 14.44 11.21
C GLY A 360 12.81 13.54 12.06
N GLY A 361 13.82 14.14 12.69
CA GLY A 361 14.83 13.44 13.49
C GLY A 361 16.00 12.91 12.64
N ASN A 362 17.02 12.37 13.31
CA ASN A 362 18.17 11.70 12.71
C ASN A 362 18.42 10.38 13.44
N ILE A 363 17.82 9.30 12.93
CA ILE A 363 17.72 8.02 13.62
C ILE A 363 18.73 7.02 13.04
N ALA A 364 19.37 6.23 13.91
CA ALA A 364 20.36 5.23 13.49
C ALA A 364 19.69 3.94 13.01
N ASP A 365 18.74 3.43 13.81
CA ASP A 365 18.12 2.11 13.64
C ASP A 365 16.63 2.17 13.31
N ALA A 366 16.04 0.99 13.12
CA ALA A 366 14.59 0.81 13.09
C ALA A 366 13.94 1.30 14.39
N PRO A 367 12.78 1.98 14.31
CA PRO A 367 12.05 2.42 15.50
C PRO A 367 11.50 1.25 16.30
N VAL A 368 11.09 1.53 17.54
CA VAL A 368 10.16 0.68 18.30
C VAL A 368 9.02 1.52 18.83
N VAL A 369 7.84 0.91 18.94
CA VAL A 369 6.60 1.63 19.24
C VAL A 369 5.75 0.85 20.25
N ASN A 370 5.07 1.59 21.12
CA ASN A 370 4.09 1.04 22.05
C ASN A 370 2.84 1.94 22.11
N SER A 371 1.68 1.32 22.32
CA SER A 371 0.43 2.01 22.63
C SER A 371 -0.04 1.56 24.01
N ARG A 372 0.26 2.37 25.03
CA ARG A 372 -0.07 2.05 26.43
C ARG A 372 -1.56 2.15 26.76
N THR A 373 -2.30 2.96 26.00
CA THR A 373 -3.75 3.11 26.11
C THR A 373 -4.33 3.63 24.80
N SER A 374 -5.64 3.50 24.63
CA SER A 374 -6.34 3.92 23.42
C SER A 374 -6.02 5.38 23.07
N GLY A 375 -5.54 5.60 21.85
CA GLY A 375 -5.25 6.95 21.35
C GLY A 375 -3.94 7.56 21.87
N VAL A 376 -3.02 6.75 22.40
CA VAL A 376 -1.69 7.20 22.80
C VAL A 376 -0.61 6.29 22.25
N ILE A 377 0.31 6.86 21.47
CA ILE A 377 1.45 6.14 20.88
C ILE A 377 2.73 6.78 21.36
N SER A 378 3.70 5.97 21.77
CA SER A 378 5.07 6.43 22.03
C SER A 378 6.03 5.66 21.13
N VAL A 379 6.82 6.41 20.35
CA VAL A 379 7.86 5.88 19.47
C VAL A 379 9.23 6.21 20.05
N PHE A 380 10.11 5.23 20.00
CA PHE A 380 11.48 5.30 20.52
C PHE A 380 12.44 4.89 19.42
N VAL A 381 13.55 5.62 19.33
CA VAL A 381 14.60 5.37 18.35
C VAL A 381 15.96 5.58 19.00
N ARG A 382 16.96 4.81 18.56
CA ARG A 382 18.36 5.12 18.85
C ARG A 382 18.81 6.21 17.88
N SER A 383 19.30 7.32 18.40
CA SER A 383 19.85 8.42 17.60
C SER A 383 21.21 8.03 16.98
N ALA A 384 21.68 8.80 16.01
CA ALA A 384 23.05 8.67 15.48
C ALA A 384 24.14 8.85 16.56
N SER A 385 23.81 9.49 17.69
CA SER A 385 24.70 9.67 18.85
C SER A 385 24.57 8.58 19.91
N ASN A 386 23.89 7.47 19.59
CA ASN A 386 23.67 6.34 20.50
C ASN A 386 22.82 6.65 21.74
N THR A 387 22.08 7.76 21.74
CA THR A 387 21.09 8.08 22.78
C THR A 387 19.70 7.55 22.40
N LEU A 388 18.86 7.29 23.39
CA LEU A 388 17.44 7.05 23.17
C LEU A 388 16.74 8.39 22.98
N VAL A 389 16.01 8.56 21.87
CA VAL A 389 15.12 9.70 21.69
C VAL A 389 13.70 9.21 21.49
N ALA A 390 12.74 9.99 21.99
CA ALA A 390 11.34 9.61 22.03
C ALA A 390 10.42 10.70 21.47
N ARG A 391 9.27 10.27 20.97
CA ARG A 391 8.17 11.15 20.59
C ARG A 391 6.84 10.48 20.95
N THR A 392 5.87 11.25 21.42
CA THR A 392 4.56 10.72 21.80
C THR A 392 3.46 11.43 21.05
N TRP A 393 2.53 10.65 20.50
CA TRP A 393 1.28 11.14 19.94
C TRP A 393 0.13 10.93 20.91
N THR A 394 -0.75 11.93 21.02
CA THR A 394 -2.03 11.82 21.73
C THR A 394 -3.17 12.29 20.83
N SER A 395 -4.36 11.70 21.00
CA SER A 395 -5.55 12.08 20.22
C SER A 395 -5.97 13.55 20.38
N THR A 396 -5.64 14.17 21.51
CA THR A 396 -5.99 15.57 21.82
C THR A 396 -4.88 16.56 21.49
N GLY A 397 -3.61 16.13 21.50
CA GLY A 397 -2.46 17.03 21.36
C GLY A 397 -1.61 16.79 20.10
N GLY A 398 -1.86 15.73 19.33
CA GLY A 398 -0.99 15.34 18.22
C GLY A 398 0.39 14.89 18.69
N TRP A 399 1.39 15.00 17.82
CA TRP A 399 2.79 14.64 18.10
C TRP A 399 3.49 15.68 18.98
N SER A 400 4.13 15.24 20.06
CA SER A 400 5.02 16.05 20.90
C SER A 400 6.26 16.53 20.15
N ALA A 401 7.10 17.36 20.76
CA ALA A 401 8.49 17.53 20.29
C ALA A 401 9.31 16.24 20.53
N TRP A 402 10.47 16.14 19.88
CA TRP A 402 11.47 15.11 20.19
C TRP A 402 12.08 15.34 21.57
N GLU A 403 12.15 14.28 22.37
CA GLU A 403 12.75 14.28 23.72
C GLU A 403 13.99 13.39 23.72
N ASP A 404 15.15 13.93 24.09
CA ASP A 404 16.37 13.14 24.29
C ASP A 404 16.40 12.58 25.71
N LEU A 405 16.37 11.25 25.80
CA LEU A 405 16.35 10.51 27.06
C LEU A 405 17.76 10.04 27.46
N GLY A 406 18.79 10.37 26.69
CA GLY A 406 20.18 10.01 26.95
C GLY A 406 20.45 8.51 26.79
N GLY A 407 21.41 8.00 27.57
CA GLY A 407 21.87 6.61 27.49
C GLY A 407 23.06 6.44 26.54
N ASN A 408 23.59 5.21 26.45
CA ASN A 408 24.71 4.83 25.58
C ASN A 408 24.41 3.45 24.98
N LEU A 409 23.54 3.45 23.97
CA LEU A 409 22.90 2.25 23.45
C LEU A 409 23.68 1.64 22.27
N THR A 410 23.78 0.32 22.24
CA THR A 410 24.44 -0.43 21.15
C THR A 410 23.52 -1.41 20.43
N SER A 411 22.27 -1.55 20.88
CA SER A 411 21.23 -2.34 20.22
C SER A 411 20.02 -1.48 19.86
N GLN A 412 19.12 -2.05 19.05
CA GLN A 412 17.75 -1.57 18.99
C GLN A 412 17.13 -1.62 20.40
N PRO A 413 16.36 -0.59 20.81
CA PRO A 413 15.62 -0.64 22.06
C PRO A 413 14.42 -1.60 21.98
N ALA A 414 13.90 -2.00 23.12
CA ALA A 414 12.64 -2.74 23.24
C ALA A 414 11.73 -2.05 24.26
N VAL A 415 10.42 -2.01 24.00
CA VAL A 415 9.45 -1.26 24.82
C VAL A 415 8.22 -2.08 25.18
N ALA A 416 7.78 -1.94 26.42
CA ALA A 416 6.48 -2.43 26.88
C ALA A 416 5.83 -1.47 27.89
N SER A 417 4.51 -1.55 27.99
CA SER A 417 3.70 -0.89 29.01
C SER A 417 3.04 -1.95 29.88
N ARG A 418 3.10 -1.80 31.21
CA ARG A 418 2.36 -2.67 32.14
C ARG A 418 0.90 -2.26 32.28
N ASP A 419 0.63 -0.97 32.10
CA ASP A 419 -0.71 -0.38 32.10
C ASP A 419 -0.66 1.00 31.42
N ALA A 420 -1.80 1.69 31.40
CA ALA A 420 -1.96 3.00 30.76
C ALA A 420 -1.02 4.10 31.30
N ASN A 421 -0.47 3.91 32.49
CA ASN A 421 0.25 4.94 33.23
C ASN A 421 1.77 4.74 33.25
N ASN A 422 2.30 3.76 32.51
CA ASN A 422 3.73 3.52 32.46
C ASN A 422 4.25 3.01 31.10
N LEU A 423 5.54 3.26 30.88
CA LEU A 423 6.34 2.70 29.79
C LEU A 423 7.70 2.26 30.33
N HIS A 424 8.25 1.19 29.76
CA HIS A 424 9.56 0.66 30.10
C HIS A 424 10.34 0.39 28.83
N VAL A 425 11.53 0.97 28.73
CA VAL A 425 12.42 0.84 27.56
C VAL A 425 13.72 0.19 27.99
N PHE A 426 14.17 -0.79 27.20
CA PHE A 426 15.34 -1.60 27.46
C PHE A 426 16.27 -1.58 26.26
N ALA A 427 17.58 -1.62 26.48
CA ALA A 427 18.56 -1.72 25.41
C ALA A 427 19.89 -2.27 25.94
N GLN A 428 20.73 -2.78 25.03
CA GLN A 428 22.11 -3.15 25.33
C GLN A 428 23.01 -1.92 25.37
N THR A 429 24.03 -1.98 26.23
CA THR A 429 25.14 -1.02 26.30
C THR A 429 26.45 -1.65 25.83
N THR A 430 27.50 -0.85 25.62
CA THR A 430 28.84 -1.32 25.21
C THR A 430 29.44 -2.38 26.13
N GLY A 431 29.05 -2.43 27.41
CA GLY A 431 29.48 -3.44 28.37
C GLY A 431 28.69 -4.76 28.33
N ASN A 432 27.86 -4.99 27.29
CA ASN A 432 26.94 -6.14 27.19
C ASN A 432 25.89 -6.23 28.31
N ASN A 433 25.66 -5.14 29.03
CA ASN A 433 24.62 -5.06 30.05
C ASN A 433 23.30 -4.61 29.44
N LEU A 434 22.19 -5.09 30.01
CA LEU A 434 20.87 -4.54 29.80
C LEU A 434 20.71 -3.26 30.62
N THR A 435 20.42 -2.14 29.96
CA THR A 435 20.00 -0.91 30.64
C THR A 435 18.50 -0.67 30.47
N HIS A 436 17.90 0.01 31.45
CA HIS A 436 16.47 0.23 31.56
C HIS A 436 16.16 1.67 31.96
N ILE A 437 15.16 2.27 31.31
CA ILE A 437 14.54 3.53 31.72
C ILE A 437 13.02 3.34 31.74
N SER A 438 12.33 4.04 32.65
CA SER A 438 10.87 3.97 32.76
C SER A 438 10.23 5.33 32.80
N TRP A 439 9.01 5.42 32.28
CA TRP A 439 8.15 6.59 32.41
C TRP A 439 6.93 6.25 33.26
N SER A 440 6.49 7.20 34.08
CA SER A 440 5.20 7.13 34.77
C SER A 440 4.43 8.44 34.65
N THR A 441 3.09 8.37 34.69
CA THR A 441 2.25 9.58 34.61
C THR A 441 2.48 10.54 35.79
N SER A 442 2.82 10.03 36.98
CA SER A 442 3.06 10.85 38.17
C SER A 442 4.50 11.34 38.31
N GLY A 443 5.47 10.67 37.69
CA GLY A 443 6.90 10.92 37.92
C GLY A 443 7.70 11.30 36.68
N GLY A 444 7.12 11.24 35.48
CA GLY A 444 7.88 11.42 34.24
C GLY A 444 8.88 10.29 34.00
N TRP A 445 9.95 10.59 33.27
CA TRP A 445 11.05 9.66 33.01
C TRP A 445 11.98 9.50 34.22
N SER A 446 12.35 8.26 34.52
CA SER A 446 13.37 7.93 35.51
C SER A 446 14.78 8.20 34.97
N VAL A 447 15.78 8.11 35.84
CA VAL A 447 17.17 7.91 35.40
C VAL A 447 17.35 6.51 34.79
N TRP A 448 18.42 6.32 34.02
CA TRP A 448 18.83 5.01 33.52
C TRP A 448 19.30 4.11 34.66
N ASN A 449 18.82 2.88 34.65
CA ASN A 449 19.24 1.81 35.55
C ASN A 449 20.01 0.74 34.78
N ASN A 450 21.06 0.19 35.39
CA ASN A 450 21.79 -0.95 34.84
C ASN A 450 21.26 -2.22 35.50
N LEU A 451 20.67 -3.11 34.70
CA LEU A 451 20.12 -4.39 35.17
C LEU A 451 21.13 -5.54 35.03
N GLY A 452 22.38 -5.25 34.65
CA GLY A 452 23.45 -6.23 34.48
C GLY A 452 23.20 -7.17 33.29
N GLY A 453 23.65 -8.41 33.43
CA GLY A 453 23.58 -9.43 32.38
C GLY A 453 24.80 -9.43 31.45
N ASN A 454 24.83 -10.39 30.52
CA ASN A 454 25.83 -10.50 29.46
C ASN A 454 25.09 -10.83 28.15
N ILE A 455 24.40 -9.83 27.61
CA ILE A 455 23.54 -9.97 26.43
C ILE A 455 24.27 -9.60 25.14
N ALA A 456 23.80 -10.16 24.02
CA ALA A 456 24.34 -9.92 22.69
C ALA A 456 23.20 -9.72 21.69
N GLY A 457 22.80 -8.47 21.47
CA GLY A 457 21.74 -8.07 20.55
C GLY A 457 20.58 -7.34 21.24
N ALA A 458 19.51 -7.11 20.48
CA ALA A 458 18.33 -6.45 21.00
C ALA A 458 17.59 -7.34 22.02
N PRO A 459 17.13 -6.78 23.16
CA PRO A 459 16.25 -7.50 24.05
C PRO A 459 14.83 -7.59 23.46
N ALA A 460 14.01 -8.48 24.02
CA ALA A 460 12.58 -8.55 23.77
C ALA A 460 11.83 -8.43 25.09
N VAL A 461 10.75 -7.66 25.12
CA VAL A 461 9.97 -7.43 26.34
C VAL A 461 8.49 -7.58 26.09
N ASN A 462 7.78 -8.15 27.06
CA ASN A 462 6.33 -8.21 27.07
C ASN A 462 5.79 -7.95 28.48
N SER A 463 4.60 -7.33 28.55
CA SER A 463 3.78 -7.32 29.75
C SER A 463 2.54 -8.18 29.51
N ARG A 464 2.47 -9.32 30.18
CA ARG A 464 1.35 -10.26 30.09
C ARG A 464 0.17 -9.87 30.98
N ALA A 465 0.42 -9.08 32.03
CA ALA A 465 -0.59 -8.59 32.95
C ALA A 465 -0.09 -7.32 33.64
N PRO A 466 -1.00 -6.50 34.22
CA PRO A 466 -0.61 -5.36 35.03
C PRO A 466 0.42 -5.76 36.09
N GLN A 467 1.34 -4.84 36.36
CA GLN A 467 2.43 -5.03 37.33
C GLN A 467 3.45 -6.14 37.00
N LEU A 468 3.51 -6.62 35.76
CA LEU A 468 4.46 -7.67 35.36
C LEU A 468 5.17 -7.30 34.07
N LEU A 469 6.49 -7.46 34.04
CA LEU A 469 7.30 -7.43 32.82
C LEU A 469 8.17 -8.67 32.75
N ASN A 470 8.32 -9.20 31.54
CA ASN A 470 9.25 -10.27 31.26
C ASN A 470 10.17 -9.80 30.14
N VAL A 471 11.47 -9.75 30.42
CA VAL A 471 12.51 -9.36 29.47
C VAL A 471 13.32 -10.59 29.10
N PHE A 472 13.62 -10.71 27.81
CA PHE A 472 14.37 -11.80 27.22
C PHE A 472 15.51 -11.24 26.40
N ALA A 473 16.64 -11.92 26.38
CA ALA A 473 17.75 -11.56 25.52
C ALA A 473 18.52 -12.82 25.11
N LYS A 474 19.24 -12.73 23.99
CA LYS A 474 20.28 -13.69 23.66
C LYS A 474 21.53 -13.33 24.49
N SER A 475 22.12 -14.30 25.15
CA SER A 475 23.39 -14.10 25.88
C SER A 475 24.59 -14.07 24.93
N THR A 476 25.75 -13.62 25.42
CA THR A 476 27.02 -13.71 24.68
C THR A 476 27.46 -15.16 24.40
N THR A 477 26.84 -16.14 25.06
CA THR A 477 27.03 -17.58 24.81
C THR A 477 25.89 -18.21 24.00
N ASN A 478 25.03 -17.38 23.39
CA ASN A 478 23.90 -17.78 22.54
C ASN A 478 22.75 -18.53 23.27
N SER A 479 22.69 -18.51 24.59
CA SER A 479 21.51 -19.01 25.34
C SER A 479 20.41 -17.94 25.42
N LEU A 480 19.15 -18.37 25.61
CA LEU A 480 18.06 -17.48 25.98
C LEU A 480 18.15 -17.17 27.48
N VAL A 481 18.34 -15.90 27.82
CA VAL A 481 18.33 -15.44 29.22
C VAL A 481 17.12 -14.54 29.50
N THR A 482 16.61 -14.59 30.71
CA THR A 482 15.44 -13.81 31.14
C THR A 482 15.61 -13.20 32.52
N LEU A 483 14.94 -12.08 32.74
CA LEU A 483 14.61 -11.52 34.05
C LEU A 483 13.20 -10.96 34.01
N ASP A 484 12.57 -10.88 35.18
CA ASP A 484 11.22 -10.35 35.31
C ASP A 484 11.16 -9.20 36.33
N TRP A 485 10.13 -8.38 36.19
CA TRP A 485 9.77 -7.38 37.18
C TRP A 485 8.39 -7.69 37.74
N GLN A 486 8.24 -7.61 39.05
CA GLN A 486 6.96 -7.74 39.73
C GLN A 486 6.72 -6.54 40.65
N GLY A 487 5.48 -6.04 40.68
CA GLY A 487 5.16 -4.84 41.49
C GLY A 487 5.41 -4.98 42.99
N SER A 488 5.40 -6.20 43.52
CA SER A 488 5.66 -6.49 44.92
C SER A 488 7.15 -6.58 45.27
N THR A 489 8.00 -6.98 44.32
CA THR A 489 9.40 -7.35 44.61
C THR A 489 10.43 -6.59 43.77
N GLY A 490 10.01 -5.88 42.74
CA GLY A 490 10.90 -5.21 41.81
C GLY A 490 11.51 -6.17 40.79
N TRP A 491 12.74 -5.89 40.37
CA TRP A 491 13.50 -6.70 39.40
C TRP A 491 14.01 -7.99 40.06
N GLY A 492 13.73 -9.12 39.42
CA GLY A 492 14.29 -10.43 39.77
C GLY A 492 15.73 -10.62 39.28
N ALA A 493 16.30 -11.79 39.60
CA ALA A 493 17.61 -12.19 39.11
C ALA A 493 17.54 -12.75 37.68
N TRP A 494 18.67 -12.70 36.97
CA TRP A 494 18.81 -13.35 35.67
C TRP A 494 18.70 -14.87 35.78
N SER A 495 17.99 -15.47 34.82
CA SER A 495 17.85 -16.92 34.64
C SER A 495 18.23 -17.30 33.22
N ASP A 496 18.99 -18.38 33.07
CA ASP A 496 19.33 -18.98 31.77
C ASP A 496 18.34 -20.11 31.46
N LEU A 497 17.63 -19.98 30.34
CA LEU A 497 16.63 -20.94 29.85
C LEU A 497 17.23 -21.94 28.84
N GLY A 498 18.51 -21.80 28.50
CA GLY A 498 19.25 -22.64 27.56
C GLY A 498 19.01 -22.29 26.09
N GLY A 499 19.23 -23.27 25.21
CA GLY A 499 19.13 -23.11 23.75
C GLY A 499 20.41 -22.63 23.07
N SER A 500 20.35 -22.43 21.75
CA SER A 500 21.47 -22.02 20.90
C SER A 500 21.00 -21.02 19.84
N LEU A 501 20.66 -19.82 20.29
CA LEU A 501 20.07 -18.76 19.48
C LEU A 501 21.08 -18.16 18.48
N SER A 502 20.65 -18.05 17.22
CA SER A 502 21.35 -17.36 16.14
C SER A 502 20.64 -16.06 15.72
N SER A 503 19.61 -15.63 16.46
CA SER A 503 18.91 -14.36 16.31
C SER A 503 18.54 -13.75 17.66
N ASP A 504 18.12 -12.49 17.64
CA ASP A 504 17.46 -11.86 18.79
C ASP A 504 16.10 -12.56 19.04
N PRO A 505 15.64 -12.63 20.30
CA PRO A 505 14.36 -13.26 20.62
C PRO A 505 13.18 -12.34 20.26
N VAL A 506 12.00 -12.93 20.11
CA VAL A 506 10.70 -12.25 20.00
C VAL A 506 9.74 -12.87 21.00
N VAL A 507 9.05 -12.04 21.78
CA VAL A 507 8.12 -12.53 22.81
C VAL A 507 6.70 -12.07 22.54
N VAL A 508 5.74 -12.98 22.78
CA VAL A 508 4.31 -12.72 22.72
C VAL A 508 3.62 -13.34 23.94
N ALA A 509 2.64 -12.63 24.51
CA ALA A 509 1.70 -13.19 25.46
C ALA A 509 0.36 -13.42 24.77
N ARG A 510 -0.24 -14.60 24.99
CA ARG A 510 -1.63 -14.85 24.58
C ARG A 510 -2.62 -14.43 25.68
N ASP A 511 -2.21 -14.56 26.94
CA ASP A 511 -2.95 -14.10 28.10
C ASP A 511 -2.01 -13.94 29.32
N ALA A 512 -2.58 -13.54 30.46
CA ALA A 512 -1.85 -13.28 31.71
C ALA A 512 -1.02 -14.47 32.24
N ASN A 513 -1.37 -15.69 31.85
CA ASN A 513 -0.80 -16.94 32.35
C ASN A 513 0.08 -17.63 31.32
N ASN A 514 0.33 -17.00 30.16
CA ASN A 514 0.98 -17.67 29.04
C ASN A 514 1.90 -16.74 28.24
N LEU A 515 3.17 -17.09 28.18
CA LEU A 515 4.19 -16.43 27.35
C LEU A 515 4.80 -17.43 26.37
N GLN A 516 5.17 -16.91 25.20
CA GLN A 516 5.88 -17.65 24.19
C GLN A 516 7.02 -16.78 23.65
N VAL A 517 8.23 -17.34 23.68
CA VAL A 517 9.43 -16.71 23.12
C VAL A 517 9.86 -17.51 21.91
N PHE A 518 10.13 -16.82 20.81
CA PHE A 518 10.64 -17.38 19.57
C PHE A 518 12.02 -16.83 19.28
N ALA A 519 12.86 -17.65 18.68
CA ALA A 519 14.13 -17.24 18.14
C ALA A 519 14.53 -18.19 17.02
N ARG A 520 15.53 -17.81 16.26
CA ARG A 520 16.19 -18.71 15.32
C ARG A 520 17.29 -19.47 16.04
N ASP A 521 17.36 -20.77 15.78
CA ASP A 521 18.54 -21.61 16.04
C ASP A 521 18.98 -22.15 14.67
N ASN A 522 20.16 -21.73 14.21
CA ASN A 522 20.64 -22.01 12.86
C ASN A 522 19.57 -21.71 11.79
N ASN A 523 18.99 -22.73 11.17
CA ASN A 523 17.95 -22.60 10.16
C ASN A 523 16.59 -23.10 10.66
N ALA A 524 16.31 -23.08 11.95
CA ALA A 524 15.04 -23.53 12.53
C ALA A 524 14.44 -22.47 13.46
N LEU A 525 13.11 -22.40 13.48
CA LEU A 525 12.39 -21.67 14.51
C LEU A 525 12.41 -22.51 15.80
N VAL A 526 12.91 -21.94 16.89
CA VAL A 526 12.80 -22.53 18.23
C VAL A 526 11.86 -21.70 19.09
N SER A 527 11.17 -22.38 20.01
CA SER A 527 10.22 -21.74 20.92
C SER A 527 10.43 -22.18 22.36
N PHE A 528 10.21 -21.25 23.28
CA PHE A 528 10.19 -21.47 24.72
C PHE A 528 8.82 -21.03 25.24
N SER A 529 8.14 -21.90 25.97
CA SER A 529 6.81 -21.62 26.50
C SER A 529 6.88 -21.46 28.01
N TRP A 530 6.10 -20.53 28.55
CA TRP A 530 5.89 -20.42 29.99
C TRP A 530 4.40 -20.46 30.29
N THR A 531 4.05 -21.21 31.32
CA THR A 531 2.72 -21.15 31.92
C THR A 531 2.82 -20.90 33.42
N SER A 532 1.77 -20.31 34.01
CA SER A 532 1.71 -20.10 35.46
C SER A 532 1.73 -21.40 36.28
N THR A 533 1.42 -22.55 35.68
CA THR A 533 1.38 -23.85 36.36
C THR A 533 2.66 -24.66 36.20
N THR A 534 3.34 -24.56 35.05
CA THR A 534 4.51 -25.39 34.74
C THR A 534 5.83 -24.62 34.74
N GLY A 535 5.79 -23.28 34.74
CA GLY A 535 6.98 -22.48 34.50
C GLY A 535 7.48 -22.61 33.06
N TRP A 536 8.77 -22.34 32.86
CA TRP A 536 9.43 -22.40 31.54
C TRP A 536 9.65 -23.83 31.07
N SER A 537 9.35 -24.09 29.80
CA SER A 537 9.74 -25.30 29.09
C SER A 537 11.19 -25.22 28.61
N SER A 538 11.78 -26.38 28.27
CA SER A 538 12.96 -26.42 27.40
C SER A 538 12.62 -25.91 25.99
N SER A 539 13.66 -25.66 25.18
CA SER A 539 13.50 -25.26 23.78
C SER A 539 12.79 -26.33 22.95
N VAL A 540 11.78 -25.94 22.20
CA VAL A 540 11.05 -26.79 21.24
C VAL A 540 11.37 -26.31 19.83
N ASN A 541 11.92 -27.20 18.99
CA ASN A 541 12.16 -26.93 17.58
C ASN A 541 10.84 -27.06 16.80
N LEU A 542 10.41 -25.97 16.17
CA LEU A 542 9.19 -25.88 15.35
C LEU A 542 9.47 -26.04 13.84
N GLY A 543 10.73 -26.32 13.47
CA GLY A 543 11.17 -26.54 12.10
C GLY A 543 11.19 -25.28 11.24
N GLY A 544 11.06 -25.52 9.93
CA GLY A 544 11.10 -24.52 8.85
C GLY A 544 12.52 -24.00 8.60
N PRO A 545 13.03 -23.99 7.34
CA PRO A 545 14.22 -23.22 7.02
C PRO A 545 13.89 -21.76 7.26
N ILE A 546 14.50 -21.16 8.26
CA ILE A 546 14.33 -19.73 8.52
C ILE A 546 15.66 -19.01 8.41
N ASN A 547 15.68 -17.88 7.71
CA ASN A 547 16.91 -17.13 7.38
C ASN A 547 17.00 -15.77 8.09
N ALA A 548 16.00 -15.41 8.89
CA ALA A 548 15.86 -14.10 9.54
C ALA A 548 15.27 -14.22 10.96
N ILE A 549 15.28 -13.13 11.73
CA ILE A 549 14.55 -13.03 13.01
C ILE A 549 13.05 -13.32 12.72
N PRO A 550 12.37 -14.18 13.50
CA PRO A 550 10.95 -14.44 13.31
C PRO A 550 10.08 -13.26 13.77
N ALA A 551 8.81 -13.24 13.38
CA ALA A 551 7.80 -12.40 14.03
C ALA A 551 6.73 -13.26 14.69
N ALA A 552 6.12 -12.74 15.75
CA ALA A 552 5.00 -13.40 16.40
C ALA A 552 3.97 -12.38 16.87
N THR A 553 2.70 -12.76 16.81
CA THR A 553 1.60 -11.99 17.36
C THR A 553 0.54 -12.91 17.96
N SER A 554 -0.28 -12.39 18.86
CA SER A 554 -1.45 -13.09 19.39
C SER A 554 -2.67 -12.24 19.12
N ARG A 555 -3.63 -12.83 18.39
CA ARG A 555 -4.89 -12.17 18.05
C ARG A 555 -5.99 -12.41 19.08
N ALA A 556 -5.87 -13.46 19.89
CA ALA A 556 -6.83 -13.83 20.91
C ALA A 556 -6.21 -14.81 21.92
N PRO A 557 -6.79 -15.01 23.13
CA PRO A 557 -6.22 -15.82 24.22
C PRO A 557 -5.80 -17.26 23.91
N ASN A 558 -6.22 -17.81 22.78
CA ASN A 558 -5.90 -19.17 22.35
C ASN A 558 -5.16 -19.24 21.01
N TYR A 559 -4.57 -18.12 20.56
CA TYR A 559 -3.92 -18.04 19.26
C TYR A 559 -2.54 -17.43 19.40
N ILE A 560 -1.57 -18.08 18.77
CA ILE A 560 -0.27 -17.48 18.47
C ILE A 560 -0.02 -17.71 16.99
N ASP A 561 0.32 -16.64 16.27
CA ASP A 561 0.68 -16.69 14.87
C ASP A 561 2.16 -16.31 14.77
N ALA A 562 2.98 -17.22 14.23
CA ALA A 562 4.41 -17.05 14.05
C ALA A 562 4.75 -17.00 12.55
N PHE A 563 5.65 -16.10 12.18
CA PHE A 563 6.04 -15.81 10.81
C PHE A 563 7.55 -15.88 10.67
N ALA A 564 8.01 -16.39 9.55
CA ALA A 564 9.43 -16.46 9.25
C ALA A 564 9.70 -16.34 7.74
N VAL A 565 10.94 -15.96 7.41
CA VAL A 565 11.45 -15.96 6.04
C VAL A 565 12.06 -17.32 5.74
N ASN A 566 11.55 -18.01 4.72
CA ASN A 566 12.17 -19.19 4.14
C ASN A 566 12.66 -18.84 2.72
N GLY A 567 13.98 -18.64 2.58
CA GLY A 567 14.59 -18.15 1.35
C GLY A 567 14.09 -16.74 1.01
N THR A 568 13.08 -16.67 0.14
CA THR A 568 12.50 -15.42 -0.39
C THR A 568 11.03 -15.26 -0.04
N VAL A 569 10.44 -16.22 0.67
CA VAL A 569 9.00 -16.29 0.95
C VAL A 569 8.75 -16.14 2.45
N ILE A 570 7.66 -15.47 2.81
CA ILE A 570 7.17 -15.50 4.18
C ILE A 570 6.28 -16.73 4.38
N THR A 571 6.63 -17.52 5.38
CA THR A 571 5.84 -18.66 5.85
C THR A 571 5.26 -18.35 7.22
N SER A 572 4.13 -18.95 7.53
CA SER A 572 3.51 -18.89 8.85
C SER A 572 3.21 -20.28 9.39
N THR A 573 3.28 -20.41 10.71
CA THR A 573 2.66 -21.47 11.49
C THR A 573 1.87 -20.81 12.63
N TYR A 574 0.81 -21.45 13.08
CA TYR A 574 0.00 -20.94 14.18
C TYR A 574 -0.23 -22.02 15.22
N TRP A 575 -0.38 -21.61 16.48
CA TRP A 575 -0.75 -22.48 17.58
C TRP A 575 -2.17 -22.18 18.02
N ILE A 576 -2.95 -23.23 18.25
CA ILE A 576 -4.23 -23.17 18.95
C ILE A 576 -4.30 -24.19 20.09
N SER A 577 -5.04 -23.87 21.15
CA SER A 577 -5.12 -24.72 22.35
C SER A 577 -5.71 -26.11 22.08
N THR A 578 -6.54 -26.27 21.04
CA THR A 578 -7.20 -27.53 20.71
C THR A 578 -6.37 -28.49 19.87
N SER A 579 -5.41 -28.00 19.09
CA SER A 579 -4.64 -28.83 18.15
C SER A 579 -3.12 -28.61 18.19
N GLY A 580 -2.64 -27.67 18.99
CA GLY A 580 -1.23 -27.29 19.02
C GLY A 580 -0.80 -26.51 17.77
N TRP A 581 0.48 -26.67 17.41
CA TRP A 581 1.10 -26.01 16.25
C TRP A 581 0.61 -26.59 14.92
N SER A 582 0.31 -25.72 13.97
CA SER A 582 0.01 -26.07 12.58
C SER A 582 1.28 -26.41 11.82
N VAL A 583 1.11 -27.05 10.66
CA VAL A 583 2.19 -27.12 9.66
C VAL A 583 2.49 -25.73 9.10
N TRP A 584 3.70 -25.56 8.58
CA TRP A 584 4.11 -24.34 7.89
C TRP A 584 3.38 -24.18 6.56
N GLY A 585 2.94 -22.96 6.25
CA GLY A 585 2.36 -22.60 4.97
C GLY A 585 2.81 -21.22 4.51
N ASN A 586 2.86 -21.01 3.19
CA ASN A 586 3.14 -19.69 2.60
C ASN A 586 1.96 -18.75 2.84
N ILE A 587 2.23 -17.45 2.99
CA ILE A 587 1.19 -16.43 3.16
C ILE A 587 0.99 -15.54 1.94
#